data_AF-A0A2A4RRZ5-F1
#
_entry.id   AF-A0A2A4RRZ5-F1
#
_cell.length_a   1.000
_cell.length_b   1.000
_cell.length_c   1.000
_cell.angle_alpha   90.00
_cell.angle_beta   90.00
_cell.angle_gamma   90.00
#
_symmetry.space_group_name_H-M   'P 1'
#
loop_
_entity.id
_entity.type
_entity.pdbx_description
1 polymer ?
#
loop_
_entity_poly.entity_id
_entity_poly.type
_entity_poly.pdbx_seq_one_letter_code
_entity_poly.pdbx_strand_id
1 'polypeptide(L)'
;MSTPLKTYNIIGTSFTGVMVFKYDLNGILVAFELQDADELKPVQVKWLFSHFPYKENEISHFRAIRNFTVTEGDFDLTFDMFWDAYKHKVKREMSVKAWSKLSGSDKMKALVNIKHYDGYLARKRNMEKAHASTYLNQKYFNDQWGSAS
;
A
#
# COMPACT_ATOMS: atom_id res chain seq x y z
N MET A 1 13.26 -14.83 23.29
CA MET A 1 12.07 -15.06 22.44
C MET A 1 11.62 -13.71 21.93
N SER A 2 11.32 -13.55 20.64
CA SER A 2 10.78 -12.28 20.14
C SER A 2 9.33 -12.15 20.60
N THR A 3 8.98 -11.03 21.23
CA THR A 3 7.59 -10.74 21.60
C THR A 3 6.76 -10.60 20.32
N PRO A 4 5.56 -11.21 20.22
CA PRO A 4 4.68 -11.02 19.07
C PRO A 4 4.23 -9.57 18.97
N LEU A 5 4.23 -9.02 17.75
CA LEU A 5 3.87 -7.64 17.46
C LEU A 5 2.70 -7.59 16.48
N LYS A 6 1.89 -6.53 16.59
CA LYS A 6 0.92 -6.16 15.55
C LYS A 6 1.55 -5.12 14.63
N THR A 7 1.63 -5.43 13.35
CA THR A 7 2.19 -4.54 12.32
C THR A 7 1.07 -3.81 11.58
N TYR A 8 1.20 -2.50 11.42
CA TYR A 8 0.35 -1.69 10.54
C TYR A 8 1.21 -0.98 9.50
N ASN A 9 0.86 -1.16 8.24
CA ASN A 9 1.52 -0.53 7.11
C ASN A 9 0.64 0.57 6.56
N ILE A 10 1.21 1.76 6.35
CA ILE A 10 0.49 2.93 5.85
C ILE A 10 1.20 3.45 4.61
N ILE A 11 0.45 3.55 3.52
CA ILE A 11 0.85 4.23 2.29
C ILE A 11 -0.06 5.44 2.08
N GLY A 12 0.47 6.49 1.45
CA GLY A 12 -0.32 7.66 1.12
C GLY A 12 0.18 8.39 -0.12
N THR A 13 -0.62 9.35 -0.59
CA THR A 13 -0.23 10.23 -1.71
C THR A 13 0.62 11.42 -1.26
N SER A 14 0.64 11.72 0.04
CA SER A 14 1.36 12.86 0.60
C SER A 14 2.84 12.58 0.89
N PHE A 15 3.32 11.33 0.79
CA PHE A 15 4.71 10.93 1.02
C PHE A 15 5.09 9.72 0.15
N THR A 16 6.39 9.47 -0.01
CA THR A 16 6.93 8.26 -0.69
C THR A 16 7.25 7.20 0.37
N GLY A 17 6.98 5.93 0.09
CA GLY A 17 7.33 4.81 0.97
C GLY A 17 6.16 4.27 1.79
N VAL A 18 6.51 3.46 2.79
CA VAL A 18 5.58 2.83 3.74
C VAL A 18 5.96 3.27 5.15
N MET A 19 4.99 3.81 5.89
CA MET A 19 5.12 3.96 7.34
C MET A 19 4.71 2.65 8.01
N VAL A 20 5.61 2.06 8.79
CA VAL A 20 5.39 0.79 9.48
C VAL A 20 5.35 1.05 10.97
N PHE A 21 4.17 0.84 11.58
CA PHE A 21 3.97 0.93 13.02
C PHE A 21 3.86 -0.48 13.59
N LYS A 22 4.61 -0.76 14.66
CA LYS A 22 4.57 -2.05 15.36
C LYS A 22 4.17 -1.83 16.82
N TYR A 23 3.14 -2.52 17.27
CA TYR A 23 2.63 -2.45 18.64
C TYR A 23 2.84 -3.77 19.35
N ASP A 24 3.07 -3.73 20.65
CA ASP A 24 3.00 -4.91 21.52
C ASP A 24 1.54 -5.36 21.73
N LEU A 25 1.35 -6.45 22.48
CA LEU A 25 0.02 -6.98 22.78
C LEU A 25 -0.82 -6.07 23.71
N ASN A 26 -0.19 -5.09 24.37
CA ASN A 26 -0.89 -4.08 25.19
C ASN A 26 -1.29 -2.86 24.36
N GLY A 27 -1.01 -2.86 23.05
CA GLY A 27 -1.30 -1.75 22.15
C GLY A 27 -0.34 -0.57 22.30
N ILE A 28 0.85 -0.78 22.86
CA ILE A 28 1.88 0.24 23.00
C ILE A 28 2.86 0.14 21.84
N LEU A 29 3.15 1.28 21.21
CA LEU A 29 4.09 1.34 20.10
C LEU A 29 5.49 0.93 20.57
N VAL A 30 6.08 -0.06 19.88
CA VAL A 30 7.45 -0.52 20.13
C VAL A 30 8.43 -0.13 19.02
N ALA A 31 7.94 0.08 17.80
CA ALA A 31 8.77 0.50 16.68
C ALA A 31 7.98 1.29 15.64
N PHE A 32 8.66 2.25 15.05
CA PHE A 32 8.21 2.98 13.86
C PHE A 32 9.35 3.00 12.85
N GLU A 33 9.06 2.62 11.61
CA GLU A 33 10.02 2.55 10.52
C GLU A 33 9.44 3.20 9.26
N LEU A 34 10.31 3.82 8.47
CA LEU A 34 10.01 4.24 7.11
C LEU A 34 10.71 3.28 6.14
N GLN A 35 9.93 2.56 5.33
CA GLN A 35 10.45 1.59 4.37
C GLN A 35 10.28 2.13 2.94
N ASP A 36 11.33 2.00 2.12
CA ASP A 36 11.38 2.52 0.75
C ASP A 36 10.88 3.98 0.62
N ALA A 37 11.20 4.78 1.63
CA ALA A 37 10.74 6.15 1.74
C ALA A 37 11.87 7.13 1.44
N ASP A 38 11.50 8.23 0.77
CA ASP A 38 12.34 9.41 0.73
C ASP A 38 12.33 10.10 2.11
N GLU A 39 13.27 11.01 2.35
CA GLU A 39 13.25 11.85 3.54
C GLU A 39 11.94 12.64 3.63
N LEU A 40 11.29 12.60 4.80
CA LEU A 40 10.08 13.36 5.05
C LEU A 40 10.39 14.86 5.07
N LYS A 41 9.61 15.64 4.33
CA LYS A 41 9.65 17.10 4.34
C LYS A 41 9.28 17.64 5.73
N PRO A 42 9.77 18.84 6.13
CA PRO A 42 9.49 19.41 7.46
C PRO A 42 8.00 19.48 7.83
N VAL A 43 7.13 19.78 6.86
CA VAL A 43 5.68 19.81 7.07
C VAL A 43 5.10 18.42 7.37
N GLN A 44 5.61 17.38 6.71
CA GLN A 44 5.19 16.00 6.93
C GLN A 44 5.67 15.50 8.30
N VAL A 45 6.93 15.82 8.66
CA VAL A 45 7.49 15.52 9.99
C VAL A 45 6.63 16.17 11.07
N LYS A 46 6.37 17.48 10.97
CA LYS A 46 5.53 18.19 11.93
C LYS A 46 4.15 17.55 12.06
N TRP A 47 3.50 17.25 10.93
CA TRP A 47 2.18 16.62 10.95
C TRP A 47 2.21 15.24 11.61
N LEU A 48 3.19 14.40 11.24
CA LEU A 48 3.34 13.04 11.76
C LEU A 48 3.51 13.06 13.28
N PHE A 49 4.40 13.91 13.81
CA PHE A 49 4.63 14.00 15.26
C PHE A 49 3.47 14.66 16.02
N SER A 50 2.66 15.49 15.37
CA SER A 50 1.42 16.02 15.96
C SER A 50 0.27 15.01 16.00
N HIS A 51 0.32 13.95 15.19
CA HIS A 51 -0.73 12.91 15.11
C HIS A 51 -0.17 11.52 15.40
N PHE A 52 1.00 11.43 16.03
CA PHE A 52 1.75 10.19 16.11
C PHE A 52 0.98 9.16 16.95
N PRO A 53 0.60 7.99 16.40
CA PRO A 53 -0.27 7.03 17.06
C PRO A 53 0.55 6.17 18.02
N TYR A 54 0.85 6.68 19.21
CA TYR A 54 1.60 5.93 20.22
C TYR A 54 0.81 4.73 20.76
N LYS A 55 -0.53 4.81 20.76
CA LYS A 55 -1.42 3.71 21.12
C LYS A 55 -2.07 3.12 19.87
N GLU A 56 -2.24 1.80 19.83
CA GLU A 56 -2.80 1.07 18.69
C GLU A 56 -4.18 1.62 18.26
N ASN A 57 -5.03 1.99 19.23
CA ASN A 57 -6.35 2.54 18.93
C ASN A 57 -6.31 3.87 18.16
N GLU A 58 -5.21 4.63 18.22
CA GLU A 58 -5.01 5.89 17.50
C GLU A 58 -4.74 5.67 16.00
N ILE A 59 -4.37 4.45 15.57
CA ILE A 59 -4.26 4.09 14.14
C ILE A 59 -5.59 4.25 13.40
N SER A 60 -6.71 4.18 14.11
CA SER A 60 -8.04 4.45 13.53
C SER A 60 -8.13 5.85 12.92
N HIS A 61 -7.42 6.85 13.46
CA HIS A 61 -7.36 8.19 12.89
C HIS A 61 -6.67 8.19 11.51
N PHE A 62 -5.65 7.36 11.32
CA PHE A 62 -4.98 7.22 10.02
C PHE A 62 -5.90 6.54 8.99
N ARG A 63 -6.72 5.58 9.42
CA ARG A 63 -7.74 4.95 8.55
C ARG A 63 -8.78 5.94 8.05
N ALA A 64 -9.08 6.98 8.83
CA ALA A 64 -10.02 8.03 8.46
C ALA A 64 -9.46 9.04 7.45
N ILE A 65 -8.13 9.07 7.24
CA ILE A 65 -7.51 9.97 6.28
C ILE A 65 -7.73 9.40 4.87
N ARG A 66 -8.54 10.10 4.07
CA ARG A 66 -8.92 9.71 2.70
C ARG A 66 -7.75 9.28 1.81
N ASN A 67 -6.61 9.94 1.97
CA ASN A 67 -5.43 9.72 1.13
C ASN A 67 -4.49 8.65 1.67
N PHE A 68 -4.81 8.02 2.79
CA PHE A 68 -4.04 6.93 3.38
C PHE A 68 -4.75 5.61 3.13
N THR A 69 -3.95 4.57 2.91
CA THR A 69 -4.41 3.20 3.03
C THR A 69 -3.62 2.53 4.15
N VAL A 70 -4.36 2.05 5.15
CA VAL A 70 -3.81 1.37 6.32
C VAL A 70 -4.15 -0.10 6.23
N THR A 71 -3.13 -0.94 6.31
CA THR A 71 -3.28 -2.39 6.26
C THR A 71 -2.61 -3.03 7.48
N GLU A 72 -3.17 -4.13 7.96
CA GLU A 72 -2.71 -4.84 9.15
C GLU A 72 -2.00 -6.14 8.78
N GLY A 73 -0.99 -6.50 9.55
CA GLY A 73 -0.15 -7.67 9.35
C GLY A 73 1.06 -7.40 8.46
N ASP A 74 1.92 -8.40 8.34
CA ASP A 74 3.05 -8.35 7.43
C ASP A 74 2.54 -8.45 5.97
N PHE A 75 2.97 -7.52 5.13
CA PHE A 75 2.58 -7.56 3.72
C PHE A 75 3.42 -8.60 2.97
N ASP A 76 2.75 -9.64 2.49
CA ASP A 76 3.35 -10.53 1.52
C ASP A 76 3.47 -9.81 0.16
N LEU A 77 4.65 -9.25 -0.09
CA LEU A 77 5.01 -8.58 -1.34
C LEU A 77 5.63 -9.54 -2.38
N THR A 78 5.33 -10.84 -2.28
CA THR A 78 5.72 -11.80 -3.31
C THR A 78 4.96 -11.56 -4.61
N PHE A 79 5.59 -11.96 -5.72
CA PHE A 79 4.93 -11.90 -7.01
C PHE A 79 3.70 -12.81 -7.07
N ASP A 80 3.73 -13.98 -6.43
CA ASP A 80 2.62 -14.93 -6.49
C ASP A 80 1.38 -14.39 -5.76
N MET A 81 1.54 -13.71 -4.62
CA MET A 81 0.44 -12.97 -3.97
C MET A 81 -0.20 -11.95 -4.92
N PHE A 82 0.60 -11.16 -5.63
CA PHE A 82 0.10 -10.23 -6.64
C PHE A 82 -0.57 -10.94 -7.81
N TRP A 83 0.04 -12.01 -8.32
CA TRP A 83 -0.44 -12.74 -9.48
C TRP A 83 -1.81 -13.37 -9.24
N ASP A 84 -2.01 -13.94 -8.05
CA ASP A 84 -3.28 -14.54 -7.67
C ASP A 84 -4.34 -13.50 -7.33
N ALA A 85 -3.96 -12.36 -6.73
CA ALA A 85 -4.86 -11.24 -6.52
C ALA A 85 -5.32 -10.60 -7.85
N TYR A 86 -4.42 -10.47 -8.83
CA TYR A 86 -4.71 -9.81 -10.11
C TYR A 86 -5.65 -10.62 -11.00
N LYS A 87 -5.63 -11.95 -10.93
CA LYS A 87 -6.53 -12.92 -11.61
C LYS A 87 -6.52 -12.91 -13.15
N HIS A 88 -5.94 -11.92 -13.81
CA HIS A 88 -5.77 -11.89 -15.28
C HIS A 88 -4.42 -12.49 -15.68
N LYS A 89 -4.38 -13.83 -15.81
CA LYS A 89 -3.16 -14.63 -15.92
C LYS A 89 -2.56 -14.65 -17.33
N VAL A 90 -2.05 -13.51 -17.80
CA VAL A 90 -1.45 -13.34 -19.15
C VAL A 90 -0.02 -12.80 -19.07
N LYS A 91 0.90 -13.35 -19.89
CA LYS A 91 2.32 -12.93 -20.01
C LYS A 91 3.09 -12.92 -18.67
N ARG A 92 3.01 -14.01 -17.90
CA ARG A 92 3.62 -14.15 -16.56
C ARG A 92 5.08 -13.70 -16.51
N GLU A 93 5.93 -14.13 -17.45
CA GLU A 93 7.35 -13.76 -17.47
C GLU A 93 7.59 -12.24 -17.55
N MET A 94 6.80 -11.55 -18.37
CA MET A 94 6.88 -10.09 -18.49
C MET A 94 6.39 -9.40 -17.21
N SER A 95 5.38 -9.97 -16.56
CA SER A 95 4.87 -9.48 -15.28
C SER A 95 5.86 -9.69 -14.13
N VAL A 96 6.56 -10.83 -14.08
CA VAL A 96 7.65 -11.07 -13.11
C VAL A 96 8.75 -10.03 -13.28
N LYS A 97 9.19 -9.79 -14.53
CA LYS A 97 10.19 -8.76 -14.84
C LYS A 97 9.72 -7.37 -14.41
N ALA A 98 8.46 -7.00 -14.70
CA ALA A 98 7.89 -5.72 -14.27
C ALA A 98 7.83 -5.59 -12.74
N TRP A 99 7.38 -6.64 -12.05
CA TRP A 99 7.28 -6.68 -10.59
C TRP A 99 8.65 -6.54 -9.91
N SER A 100 9.67 -7.21 -10.44
CA SER A 100 11.03 -7.16 -9.89
C SER A 100 11.65 -5.76 -9.90
N LYS A 101 11.18 -4.87 -10.78
CA LYS A 101 11.65 -3.49 -10.91
C LYS A 101 10.94 -2.51 -9.96
N LEU A 102 9.87 -2.93 -9.28
CA LEU A 102 9.14 -2.09 -8.35
C LEU A 102 9.82 -2.05 -6.98
N SER A 103 9.80 -0.88 -6.34
CA SER A 103 10.11 -0.75 -4.91
C SER A 103 9.06 -1.49 -4.07
N GLY A 104 9.35 -1.81 -2.81
CA GLY A 104 8.38 -2.42 -1.90
C GLY A 104 7.13 -1.54 -1.72
N SER A 105 7.31 -0.22 -1.62
CA SER A 105 6.19 0.74 -1.65
C SER A 105 5.34 0.63 -2.93
N ASP A 106 5.95 0.54 -4.11
CA ASP A 106 5.20 0.40 -5.37
C ASP A 106 4.51 -0.97 -5.45
N LYS A 107 5.12 -2.04 -4.94
CA LYS A 107 4.50 -3.37 -4.84
C LYS A 107 3.28 -3.36 -3.92
N MET A 108 3.38 -2.68 -2.77
CA MET A 108 2.25 -2.53 -1.85
C MET A 108 1.12 -1.72 -2.50
N LYS A 109 1.43 -0.58 -3.12
CA LYS A 109 0.44 0.21 -3.89
C LYS A 109 -0.21 -0.63 -4.98
N ALA A 110 0.58 -1.41 -5.72
CA ALA A 110 0.09 -2.29 -6.78
C ALA A 110 -0.91 -3.34 -6.26
N LEU A 111 -0.64 -3.97 -5.11
CA LEU A 111 -1.56 -4.93 -4.49
C LEU A 111 -2.84 -4.27 -3.98
N VAL A 112 -2.69 -3.20 -3.19
CA VAL A 112 -3.81 -2.49 -2.54
C VAL A 112 -4.79 -1.92 -3.57
N ASN A 113 -4.29 -1.40 -4.69
CA ASN A 113 -5.12 -0.74 -5.70
C ASN A 113 -5.79 -1.69 -6.72
N ILE A 114 -5.57 -3.01 -6.65
CA ILE A 114 -6.23 -3.98 -7.55
C ILE A 114 -7.75 -3.84 -7.46
N LYS A 115 -8.30 -3.79 -6.24
CA LYS A 115 -9.75 -3.71 -6.02
C LYS A 115 -10.35 -2.40 -6.58
N HIS A 116 -9.63 -1.29 -6.42
CA HIS A 116 -10.06 0.00 -6.97
C HIS A 116 -10.04 0.02 -8.49
N TYR A 117 -9.01 -0.56 -9.09
CA TYR A 117 -8.90 -0.71 -10.54
C TYR A 117 -10.01 -1.61 -11.10
N ASP A 118 -10.27 -2.76 -10.47
CA ASP A 118 -11.35 -3.67 -10.88
C ASP A 118 -12.72 -2.98 -10.78
N GLY A 119 -12.96 -2.19 -9.72
CA GLY A 119 -14.18 -1.40 -9.58
C GLY A 119 -14.32 -0.27 -10.61
N TYR A 120 -13.21 0.29 -11.11
CA TYR A 120 -13.22 1.24 -12.22
C TYR A 120 -13.59 0.57 -13.55
N LEU A 121 -12.98 -0.58 -13.84
CA LEU A 121 -13.30 -1.36 -15.04
C LEU A 121 -14.77 -1.79 -15.08
N ALA A 122 -15.33 -2.19 -13.93
CA ALA A 122 -16.75 -2.54 -13.83
C ALA A 122 -17.70 -1.37 -14.16
N ARG A 123 -17.28 -0.12 -13.92
CA ARG A 123 -18.09 1.09 -14.22
C ARG A 123 -17.93 1.56 -15.67
N LYS A 124 -16.77 1.34 -16.29
CA LYS A 124 -16.50 1.74 -17.67
C LYS A 124 -16.94 0.62 -18.62
N ARG A 125 -18.09 0.81 -19.26
CA ARG A 125 -18.54 -0.08 -20.36
C ARG A 125 -17.46 -0.14 -21.44
N ASN A 126 -17.15 -1.36 -21.90
CA ASN A 126 -16.21 -1.69 -22.99
C ASN A 126 -14.70 -1.47 -22.70
N MET A 127 -14.27 -1.54 -21.44
CA MET A 127 -12.83 -1.55 -21.11
C MET A 127 -12.40 -2.91 -20.59
N GLU A 128 -11.45 -3.54 -21.28
CA GLU A 128 -10.84 -4.79 -20.83
C GLU A 128 -9.79 -4.54 -19.74
N LYS A 129 -9.61 -5.52 -18.85
CA LYS A 129 -8.55 -5.49 -17.83
C LYS A 129 -7.18 -5.55 -18.52
N ALA A 130 -6.33 -4.56 -18.23
CA ALA A 130 -4.98 -4.54 -18.76
C ALA A 130 -4.21 -5.80 -18.35
N HIS A 131 -3.23 -6.23 -19.14
CA HIS A 131 -2.31 -7.26 -18.67
C HIS A 131 -1.54 -6.78 -17.44
N ALA A 132 -1.20 -7.68 -16.54
CA ALA A 132 -0.48 -7.33 -15.31
C ALA A 132 0.85 -6.62 -15.61
N SER A 133 1.57 -7.01 -16.67
CA SER A 133 2.77 -6.29 -17.12
C SER A 133 2.50 -4.83 -17.48
N THR A 134 1.36 -4.54 -18.13
CA THR A 134 0.97 -3.17 -18.49
C THR A 134 0.59 -2.37 -17.26
N TYR A 135 -0.23 -2.95 -16.37
CA TYR A 135 -0.62 -2.34 -15.10
C TYR A 135 0.59 -1.93 -14.25
N LEU A 136 1.60 -2.81 -14.18
CA LEU A 136 2.82 -2.57 -13.42
C LEU A 136 3.74 -1.53 -14.11
N ASN A 137 4.00 -1.69 -15.41
CA ASN A 137 4.92 -0.81 -16.14
C ASN A 137 4.39 0.62 -16.27
N GLN A 138 3.09 0.77 -16.51
CA GLN A 138 2.43 2.08 -16.62
C GLN A 138 2.02 2.64 -15.26
N LYS A 139 2.33 1.94 -14.17
CA LYS A 139 2.00 2.32 -12.79
C LYS A 139 0.54 2.73 -12.60
N TYR A 140 -0.39 1.98 -13.20
CA TYR A 140 -1.84 2.23 -13.06
C TYR A 140 -2.29 2.24 -11.60
N PHE A 141 -1.55 1.59 -10.70
CA PHE A 141 -1.79 1.66 -9.25
C PHE A 141 -1.63 3.06 -8.62
N ASN A 142 -1.07 4.03 -9.34
CA ASN A 142 -0.99 5.44 -8.90
C ASN A 142 -2.18 6.29 -9.36
N ASP A 143 -2.98 5.78 -10.29
CA ASP A 143 -4.10 6.54 -10.83
C ASP A 143 -5.26 6.59 -9.82
N GLN A 144 -5.95 7.72 -9.78
CA GLN A 144 -7.12 7.91 -8.92
C GLN A 144 -8.35 7.23 -9.55
N TRP A 145 -8.48 5.93 -9.35
CA TRP A 145 -9.65 5.15 -9.81
C TRP A 145 -10.88 5.34 -8.93
N GLY A 146 -10.78 6.12 -7.86
CA GLY A 146 -11.90 6.49 -6.99
C GLY A 146 -13.00 7.20 -7.77
N SER A 147 -14.24 6.79 -7.55
CA SER A 147 -15.42 7.54 -7.97
C SER A 147 -15.26 9.00 -7.55
N ALA A 148 -15.57 9.93 -8.46
CA ALA A 148 -16.08 11.23 -8.04
C ALA A 148 -17.20 10.94 -7.02
N SER A 149 -17.01 11.40 -5.80
CA SER A 149 -18.00 11.47 -4.73
C SER A 149 -17.74 12.77 -4.02
#